data_AF-A0ABD3A6I9-F1
#
_entry.id   AF-A0ABD3A6I9-F1
#
_cell.length_a   1.000
_cell.length_b   1.000
_cell.length_c   1.000
_cell.angle_alpha   90.00
_cell.angle_beta   90.00
_cell.angle_gamma   90.00
#
_symmetry.space_group_name_H-M   'P 1'
#
loop_
_entity.id
_entity.type
_entity.pdbx_description
1 polymer ?
#
loop_
_entity_poly.entity_id
_entity_poly.type
_entity_poly.pdbx_seq_one_letter_code
_entity_poly.pdbx_strand_id
1 'polypeptide(L)'
;MAVDSYHLYKEDVHLIRQMGFKALRISISWSRVLPGGRLDSGVNIEGIKYYSDLIDELLANERKIGISNVVQWAEPVDDSNVADVKAALRAFDFSFGW
;
A
#
# COMPACT_ATOMS: atom_id res chain seq x y z
N MET A 1 -13.19 0.25 -10.46
CA MET A 1 -11.86 0.65 -10.93
C MET A 1 -11.36 1.74 -10.00
N ALA A 2 -10.15 1.63 -9.49
CA ALA A 2 -9.53 2.71 -8.71
C ALA A 2 -9.14 3.88 -9.63
N VAL A 3 -8.58 4.95 -9.07
CA VAL A 3 -8.17 6.18 -9.79
C VAL A 3 -6.83 6.05 -10.56
N ASP A 4 -6.40 4.84 -10.87
CA ASP A 4 -5.17 4.53 -11.63
C ASP A 4 -3.84 5.13 -11.12
N SER A 5 -3.77 5.46 -9.82
CA SER A 5 -2.54 5.95 -9.17
C SER A 5 -1.36 4.99 -9.27
N TYR A 6 -1.54 3.75 -9.73
CA TYR A 6 -0.44 2.84 -10.02
C TYR A 6 0.40 3.32 -11.21
N HIS A 7 -0.24 3.81 -12.27
CA HIS A 7 0.45 4.29 -13.46
C HIS A 7 0.70 5.80 -13.39
N LEU A 8 -0.16 6.54 -12.68
CA LEU A 8 -0.15 8.01 -12.63
C LEU A 8 0.53 8.60 -11.39
N TYR A 9 1.25 7.79 -10.61
CA TYR A 9 1.80 8.23 -9.32
C TYR A 9 2.71 9.47 -9.41
N LYS A 10 3.45 9.65 -10.51
CA LYS A 10 4.30 10.83 -10.71
C LYS A 10 3.49 12.11 -10.82
N GLU A 11 2.38 12.05 -11.54
CA GLU A 11 1.48 13.19 -11.74
C GLU A 11 0.71 13.50 -10.46
N ASP A 12 0.21 12.47 -9.77
CA ASP A 12 -0.43 12.61 -8.46
C ASP A 12 0.51 13.29 -7.46
N VAL A 13 1.77 12.84 -7.39
CA VAL A 13 2.79 13.44 -6.52
C VAL A 13 3.05 14.91 -6.90
N HIS A 14 3.09 15.23 -8.20
CA HIS A 14 3.25 16.62 -8.65
C HIS A 14 2.07 17.51 -8.22
N LEU A 15 0.85 17.03 -8.37
CA LEU A 15 -0.37 17.76 -7.98
C LEU A 15 -0.45 17.98 -6.45
N ILE A 16 -0.17 16.94 -5.66
CA ILE A 16 -0.12 17.01 -4.19
C ILE A 16 0.89 18.08 -3.73
N ARG A 17 2.01 18.21 -4.44
CA ARG A 17 3.01 19.26 -4.17
C ARG A 17 2.50 20.66 -4.51
N GLN A 18 1.89 20.84 -5.68
CA GLN A 18 1.34 22.12 -6.10
C GLN A 18 0.28 22.64 -5.12
N MET A 19 -0.51 21.72 -4.56
CA MET A 19 -1.52 22.04 -3.54
C MET A 19 -0.93 22.39 -2.16
N GLY A 20 0.38 22.21 -1.95
CA GLY A 20 1.07 22.62 -0.72
C GLY A 20 0.96 21.63 0.45
N PHE A 21 0.62 20.35 0.18
CA PHE A 21 0.61 19.31 1.20
C PHE A 21 2.02 19.06 1.76
N LYS A 22 2.10 18.81 3.07
CA LYS A 22 3.36 18.54 3.78
C LYS A 22 3.58 17.07 4.12
N ALA A 23 2.53 16.27 4.04
CA ALA A 23 2.57 14.85 4.30
C ALA A 23 1.60 14.12 3.38
N LEU A 24 2.00 12.93 2.95
CA LEU A 24 1.18 12.01 2.20
C LEU A 24 1.15 10.67 2.94
N ARG A 25 -0.05 10.21 3.23
CA ARG A 25 -0.28 8.88 3.78
C ARG A 25 -0.54 7.93 2.63
N ILE A 26 0.25 6.87 2.52
CA ILE A 26 0.07 5.81 1.54
C ILE A 26 -0.03 4.46 2.24
N SER A 27 -0.69 3.52 1.58
CA SER A 27 -0.74 2.13 2.01
C SER A 27 0.05 1.25 1.05
N ILE A 28 0.84 0.32 1.60
CA ILE A 28 1.55 -0.67 0.81
C ILE A 28 0.64 -1.90 0.69
N SER A 29 0.34 -2.28 -0.55
CA SER A 29 -0.48 -3.45 -0.86
C SER A 29 0.36 -4.70 -0.68
N TRP A 30 0.01 -5.50 0.32
CA TRP A 30 0.74 -6.72 0.66
C TRP A 30 0.80 -7.70 -0.51
N SER A 31 -0.33 -7.94 -1.19
CA SER A 31 -0.39 -8.82 -2.36
C SER A 31 0.47 -8.35 -3.54
N ARG A 32 0.86 -7.06 -3.59
CA ARG A 32 1.83 -6.57 -4.58
C ARG A 32 3.26 -6.91 -4.21
N VAL A 33 3.61 -7.00 -2.92
CA VAL A 33 4.97 -7.31 -2.46
C VAL A 33 5.15 -8.81 -2.23
N LEU A 34 4.14 -9.45 -1.66
CA LEU A 34 4.05 -10.87 -1.34
C LEU A 34 2.73 -11.42 -1.90
N PRO A 35 2.69 -11.83 -3.18
CA PRO A 35 1.48 -12.38 -3.79
C PRO A 35 0.95 -13.63 -3.08
N GLY A 36 1.85 -14.42 -2.49
CA GLY A 36 1.51 -15.61 -1.68
C GLY A 36 1.28 -15.32 -0.19
N GLY A 37 1.22 -14.05 0.24
CA GLY A 37 1.01 -13.67 1.64
C GLY A 37 2.22 -13.86 2.56
N ARG A 38 3.12 -14.79 2.22
CA ARG A 38 4.26 -15.22 3.05
C ARG A 38 5.59 -15.09 2.30
N LEU A 39 6.67 -14.86 3.04
CA LEU A 39 8.02 -14.73 2.49
C LEU A 39 8.52 -16.03 1.81
N ASP A 40 8.14 -17.18 2.37
CA ASP A 40 8.45 -18.52 1.83
C ASP A 40 7.81 -18.78 0.46
N SER A 41 6.74 -18.03 0.13
CA SER A 41 5.95 -18.15 -1.09
C SER A 41 6.43 -17.23 -2.20
N GLY A 42 7.55 -16.54 -1.98
CA GLY A 42 8.19 -15.69 -2.97
C GLY A 42 7.83 -14.21 -2.86
N VAL A 43 8.76 -13.36 -3.29
CA VAL A 43 8.67 -11.90 -3.25
C VAL A 43 8.50 -11.38 -4.67
N ASN A 44 7.56 -10.44 -4.85
CA ASN A 44 7.38 -9.75 -6.13
C ASN A 44 8.26 -8.50 -6.17
N ILE A 45 9.40 -8.61 -6.86
CA ILE A 45 10.39 -7.54 -7.02
C ILE A 45 9.81 -6.33 -7.76
N GLU A 46 8.92 -6.53 -8.74
CA GLU A 46 8.28 -5.41 -9.45
C GLU A 46 7.38 -4.59 -8.52
N GLY A 47 6.70 -5.25 -7.58
CA GLY A 47 5.91 -4.57 -6.56
C GLY A 47 6.78 -3.74 -5.61
N ILE A 48 7.93 -4.29 -5.19
CA ILE A 48 8.91 -3.55 -4.40
C ILE A 48 9.43 -2.34 -5.18
N LYS A 49 9.79 -2.54 -6.45
CA LYS A 49 10.31 -1.50 -7.32
C LYS A 49 9.33 -0.34 -7.46
N TYR A 50 8.04 -0.63 -7.68
CA TYR A 50 7.00 0.40 -7.72
C TYR A 50 6.98 1.28 -6.47
N TYR A 51 6.98 0.68 -5.27
CA TYR A 51 6.97 1.45 -4.03
C TYR A 51 8.29 2.21 -3.81
N SER A 52 9.44 1.64 -4.19
CA SER A 52 10.71 2.35 -4.17
C SER A 52 10.67 3.58 -5.05
N ASP A 53 10.24 3.43 -6.31
CA ASP A 53 10.16 4.52 -7.28
C ASP A 53 9.18 5.62 -6.81
N LEU A 54 8.06 5.24 -6.16
CA LEU A 54 7.10 6.19 -5.57
C LEU A 54 7.72 6.97 -4.40
N ILE A 55 8.43 6.29 -3.50
CA ILE A 55 9.09 6.92 -2.35
C ILE A 55 10.20 7.85 -2.83
N ASP A 56 11.01 7.40 -3.79
CA ASP A 56 12.06 8.21 -4.41
C ASP A 56 11.46 9.45 -5.07
N GLU A 57 10.37 9.28 -5.83
CA GLU A 57 9.64 10.39 -6.43
C GLU A 57 9.15 11.37 -5.37
N LEU A 58 8.64 10.91 -4.21
CA LEU A 58 8.22 11.75 -3.08
C LEU A 58 9.39 12.49 -2.41
N LEU A 59 10.58 11.91 -2.40
CA LEU A 59 11.79 12.46 -1.77
C LEU A 59 12.61 13.39 -2.69
N ALA A 60 12.52 13.23 -4.00
CA ALA A 60 13.41 13.86 -5.00
C ALA A 60 13.32 15.40 -5.15
N ASN A 61 12.59 16.12 -4.29
CA ASN A 61 12.39 17.58 -4.43
C ASN A 61 12.60 18.36 -3.12
N GLU A 62 12.86 19.67 -3.25
CA GLU A 62 13.21 20.58 -2.14
C GLU A 62 12.18 20.62 -1.00
N ARG A 63 10.92 20.27 -1.29
CA ARG A 63 9.84 20.14 -0.31
C ARG A 63 9.65 18.67 0.07
N LYS A 64 10.34 18.25 1.13
CA LYS A 64 10.17 16.91 1.72
C LYS A 64 8.73 16.72 2.15
N ILE A 65 8.06 15.72 1.58
CA ILE A 65 6.73 15.28 2.02
C ILE A 65 6.96 14.20 3.09
N GLY A 66 6.38 14.36 4.28
CA GLY A 66 6.37 13.31 5.29
C GLY A 66 5.57 12.10 4.81
N ILE A 67 6.14 10.90 4.88
CA ILE A 67 5.49 9.66 4.47
C ILE A 67 5.02 8.91 5.72
N SER A 68 3.72 8.62 5.78
CA SER A 68 3.17 7.68 6.78
C SER A 68 2.73 6.41 6.08
N ASN A 69 3.49 5.33 6.27
CA ASN A 69 3.13 4.01 5.75
C ASN A 69 2.08 3.36 6.65
N VAL A 70 0.96 2.96 6.06
CA VAL A 70 -0.01 2.08 6.72
C VAL A 70 0.05 0.73 6.07
N VAL A 71 0.50 -0.27 6.82
CA VAL A 71 0.38 -1.67 6.45
C VAL A 71 -0.92 -2.14 7.07
N GLN A 72 -1.87 -2.54 6.22
CA GLN A 72 -3.13 -3.11 6.67
C GLN A 72 -3.06 -4.61 6.40
N TRP A 73 -2.90 -5.37 7.48
CA TRP A 73 -2.82 -6.82 7.46
C TRP A 73 -4.23 -7.37 7.73
N ALA A 74 -4.77 -8.12 6.78
CA ALA A 74 -6.10 -8.72 6.86
C ALA A 74 -6.01 -10.24 6.59
N GLU A 75 -4.94 -10.87 7.04
CA GLU A 75 -4.79 -12.33 7.05
C GLU A 75 -5.11 -12.87 8.45
N PRO A 76 -5.74 -14.04 8.55
CA PRO A 76 -5.96 -14.69 9.84
C PRO A 76 -4.64 -15.12 10.47
N VAL A 77 -4.56 -15.07 11.80
CA VAL A 77 -3.36 -15.51 12.54
C VAL A 77 -3.12 -17.01 12.36
N ASP A 78 -4.20 -17.79 12.30
CA ASP A 78 -4.20 -19.22 12.01
C ASP A 78 -5.30 -19.53 10.98
N ASP A 79 -4.89 -20.00 9.79
CA ASP A 79 -5.79 -20.36 8.69
C ASP A 79 -6.75 -21.51 9.05
N SER A 80 -6.39 -22.34 10.03
CA SER A 80 -7.24 -23.43 10.53
C SER A 80 -8.26 -22.97 11.57
N ASN A 81 -8.09 -21.77 12.13
CA ASN A 81 -8.97 -21.20 13.13
C ASN A 81 -10.08 -20.34 12.49
N VAL A 82 -11.31 -20.83 12.56
CA VAL A 82 -12.49 -20.17 11.99
C VAL A 82 -12.72 -18.75 12.56
N ALA A 83 -12.36 -18.51 13.82
CA ALA A 83 -12.51 -17.19 14.43
C ALA A 83 -11.56 -16.16 13.80
N ASP A 84 -10.32 -16.58 13.55
CA ASP A 84 -9.29 -15.75 12.94
C ASP A 84 -9.63 -15.46 11.48
N VAL A 85 -10.08 -16.47 10.74
CA VAL A 85 -10.56 -16.31 9.35
C VAL A 85 -11.73 -15.33 9.29
N LYS A 86 -12.70 -15.43 10.19
CA LYS A 86 -13.82 -14.48 10.25
C LYS A 86 -13.40 -13.08 10.67
N ALA A 87 -12.41 -12.94 11.56
CA ALA A 87 -11.89 -11.63 11.96
C ALA A 87 -11.18 -10.94 10.80
N ALA A 88 -10.34 -11.69 10.06
CA ALA A 88 -9.64 -11.23 8.87
C ALA A 88 -10.61 -10.78 7.77
N LEU A 89 -11.62 -11.61 7.47
CA LEU A 89 -12.68 -11.27 6.49
C LEU A 89 -13.47 -10.02 6.92
N ARG A 90 -13.85 -9.88 8.19
CA ARG A 90 -14.53 -8.67 8.68
C ARG A 90 -13.65 -7.42 8.57
N ALA A 91 -12.36 -7.54 8.86
CA ALA A 91 -11.42 -6.43 8.70
C ALA A 91 -11.28 -6.03 7.23
N PHE A 92 -11.27 -7.01 6.33
CA PHE A 92 -11.29 -6.80 4.88
C PHE A 92 -12.60 -6.12 4.43
N ASP A 93 -13.76 -6.65 4.83
CA ASP A 93 -15.08 -6.10 4.53
C ASP A 93 -15.24 -4.66 5.04
N PHE A 94 -14.81 -4.39 6.28
CA PHE A 94 -14.82 -3.04 6.87
C PHE A 94 -13.95 -2.06 6.09
N SER A 95 -12.80 -2.53 5.57
CA SER A 95 -11.82 -1.66 4.91
C SER A 95 -12.16 -1.37 3.45
N PHE A 96 -12.83 -2.31 2.78
CA PHE A 96 -13.09 -2.23 1.33
C PHE A 96 -14.58 -2.15 0.96
N GLY A 97 -15.47 -2.18 1.96
CA GLY A 97 -16.86 -1.73 1.87
C GLY A 97 -17.74 -2.55 0.92
N TRP A 98 -18.53 -3.45 1.51
CA TRP A 98 -19.86 -3.80 1.01
C TRP A 98 -20.90 -3.42 2.07
#